data_AF-A0A255TT71-F1
#
_entry.id   AF-A0A255TT71-F1
#
_cell.length_a   1.000
_cell.length_b   1.000
_cell.length_c   1.000
_cell.angle_alpha   90.00
_cell.angle_beta   90.00
_cell.angle_gamma   90.00
#
_symmetry.space_group_name_H-M   'P 1'
#
loop_
_entity.id
_entity.type
_entity.pdbx_description
1 polymer ?
#
loop_
_entity_poly.entity_id
_entity_poly.type
_entity_poly.pdbx_seq_one_letter_code
_entity_poly.pdbx_strand_id
1 'polypeptide(L)'
;MIVADFREGTKVICDRAFSWCTSLASINIPDSVTSINIPESVIKMEGNPFAGWKGSLSIESKSFIYDNNVLFNADKTIIIAYRADDELYNIPDSVTSIGDWAFNRCKSLTCINIPDSVTSIGSSAFDGCESLTCINIPDSVTSIGSSAFYGCKSLTCIYISDSVTSIEDSAFSISVFRDSETTMNNKN
;
A
#
# COMPACT_ATOMS: atom_id res chain seq x y z
N MET A 1 4.35 19.28 0.83
CA MET A 1 3.39 18.21 1.16
C MET A 1 2.00 18.83 1.19
N ILE A 2 1.07 18.32 0.38
CA ILE A 2 -0.30 18.83 0.30
C ILE A 2 -1.23 17.82 0.95
N VAL A 3 -2.06 18.32 1.87
CA VAL A 3 -3.14 17.60 2.53
C VAL A 3 -4.44 18.27 2.13
N ALA A 4 -5.42 17.51 1.66
CA ALA A 4 -6.72 18.04 1.25
C ALA A 4 -7.83 17.49 2.15
N ASP A 5 -8.66 18.41 2.66
CA ASP A 5 -9.82 18.12 3.49
C ASP A 5 -11.10 18.47 2.75
N PHE A 6 -11.96 17.48 2.52
CA PHE A 6 -13.25 17.69 1.87
C PHE A 6 -14.38 17.72 2.90
N ARG A 7 -15.29 18.69 2.75
CA ARG A 7 -16.43 18.85 3.66
C ARG A 7 -17.40 17.68 3.49
N GLU A 8 -18.00 17.25 4.60
CA GLU A 8 -19.07 16.25 4.57
C GLU A 8 -20.21 16.70 3.63
N GLY A 9 -20.72 15.77 2.82
CA GLY A 9 -21.69 16.04 1.76
C GLY A 9 -21.08 16.45 0.41
N THR A 10 -19.75 16.56 0.30
CA THR A 10 -19.07 16.71 -1.01
C THR A 10 -19.30 15.43 -1.82
N LYS A 11 -19.96 15.53 -2.97
CA LYS A 11 -20.32 14.35 -3.79
C LYS A 11 -19.30 14.02 -4.87
N VAL A 12 -18.68 15.05 -5.43
CA VAL A 12 -17.77 14.97 -6.57
C VAL A 12 -16.63 15.96 -6.33
N ILE A 13 -15.40 15.50 -6.53
CA ILE A 13 -14.23 16.36 -6.59
C ILE A 13 -13.86 16.47 -8.07
N CYS A 14 -14.21 17.62 -8.65
CA CYS A 14 -14.10 17.88 -10.08
C CYS A 14 -12.66 18.14 -10.52
N ASP A 15 -12.45 18.08 -11.83
CA ASP A 15 -11.19 18.40 -12.49
C ASP A 15 -10.61 19.70 -11.94
N ARG A 16 -9.29 19.71 -11.78
CA ARG A 16 -8.51 20.83 -11.23
C ARG A 16 -8.60 21.07 -9.73
N ALA A 17 -9.36 20.29 -8.95
CA ALA A 17 -9.36 20.42 -7.48
C ALA A 17 -7.95 20.29 -6.86
N PHE A 18 -7.08 19.51 -7.51
CA PHE A 18 -5.67 19.37 -7.17
C PHE A 18 -4.75 20.06 -8.19
N SER A 19 -5.24 21.06 -8.93
CA SER A 19 -4.37 21.85 -9.82
C SER A 19 -3.25 22.49 -9.04
N TRP A 20 -2.05 22.48 -9.61
CA TRP A 20 -0.83 22.98 -8.96
C TRP A 20 -0.39 22.17 -7.75
N CYS A 21 -1.08 21.08 -7.41
CA CYS A 21 -0.62 20.12 -6.41
C CYS A 21 0.45 19.23 -7.04
N THR A 22 1.72 19.60 -6.84
CA THR A 22 2.86 18.86 -7.39
C THR A 22 3.19 17.59 -6.61
N SER A 23 2.72 17.48 -5.36
CA SER A 23 2.83 16.28 -4.53
C SER A 23 1.65 16.19 -3.56
N LEU A 24 0.99 15.04 -3.52
CA LEU A 24 -0.15 14.74 -2.65
C LEU A 24 0.27 13.68 -1.62
N ALA A 25 0.05 13.93 -0.33
CA ALA A 25 0.42 12.98 0.72
C ALA A 25 -0.77 12.31 1.40
N SER A 26 -1.82 13.07 1.68
CA SER A 26 -3.04 12.53 2.27
C SER A 26 -4.28 13.30 1.83
N ILE A 27 -5.40 12.60 1.77
CA ILE A 27 -6.71 13.20 1.56
C ILE A 27 -7.68 12.64 2.59
N ASN A 28 -8.39 13.52 3.29
CA ASN A 28 -9.57 13.13 4.06
C ASN A 28 -10.79 13.13 3.14
N ILE A 29 -11.19 11.94 2.70
CA ILE A 29 -12.26 11.73 1.73
C ILE A 29 -13.53 11.28 2.46
N PRO A 30 -14.60 12.09 2.52
CA PRO A 30 -15.86 11.68 3.14
C PRO A 30 -16.56 10.63 2.29
N ASP A 31 -17.38 9.77 2.92
CA ASP A 31 -18.11 8.67 2.26
C ASP A 31 -19.04 9.15 1.14
N SER A 32 -19.43 10.42 1.18
CA SER A 32 -20.23 11.06 0.15
C SER A 32 -19.48 11.28 -1.18
N VAL A 33 -18.15 11.30 -1.19
CA VAL A 33 -17.34 11.42 -2.41
C VAL A 33 -17.28 10.07 -3.12
N THR A 34 -17.93 9.98 -4.26
CA THR A 34 -18.00 8.74 -5.04
C THR A 34 -16.97 8.66 -6.16
N SER A 35 -16.37 9.79 -6.55
CA SER A 35 -15.37 9.84 -7.61
C SER A 35 -14.33 10.93 -7.39
N ILE A 36 -13.09 10.62 -7.76
CA ILE A 36 -11.95 11.53 -7.78
C ILE A 36 -11.23 11.38 -9.12
N ASN A 37 -10.90 12.52 -9.74
CA ASN A 37 -10.02 12.57 -10.89
C ASN A 37 -8.61 13.03 -10.48
N ILE A 38 -7.57 12.35 -10.95
CA ILE A 38 -6.18 12.77 -10.81
C ILE A 38 -5.77 13.53 -12.07
N PRO A 39 -5.70 14.88 -12.02
CA PRO A 39 -5.44 15.70 -13.20
C PRO A 39 -3.97 15.64 -13.62
N GLU A 40 -3.68 16.05 -14.87
CA GLU A 40 -2.33 16.08 -15.46
C GLU A 40 -1.25 16.75 -14.59
N SER A 41 -1.63 17.71 -13.74
CA SER A 41 -0.71 18.46 -12.88
C SER A 41 -0.16 17.66 -11.70
N VAL A 42 -0.81 16.56 -11.29
CA VAL A 42 -0.32 15.72 -10.20
C VAL A 42 0.74 14.80 -10.77
N ILE A 43 1.99 15.03 -10.40
CA ILE A 43 3.14 14.29 -10.95
C ILE A 43 3.78 13.33 -9.94
N LYS A 44 3.39 13.43 -8.67
CA LYS A 44 3.93 12.63 -7.56
C LYS A 44 2.88 12.39 -6.48
N MET A 45 2.94 11.23 -5.85
CA MET A 45 2.23 10.91 -4.61
C MET A 45 3.24 10.50 -3.54
N GLU A 46 2.99 10.96 -2.32
CA GLU A 46 3.73 10.60 -1.11
C GLU A 46 2.86 9.62 -0.33
N GLY A 47 3.17 8.33 -0.41
CA GLY A 47 2.33 7.26 0.17
C GLY A 47 0.99 7.06 -0.55
N ASN A 48 0.01 6.48 0.17
CA ASN A 48 -1.34 6.22 -0.32
C ASN A 48 -2.35 7.27 0.19
N PRO A 49 -2.65 8.33 -0.60
CA PRO A 49 -3.62 9.36 -0.19
C PRO A 49 -5.08 8.88 -0.26
N PHE A 50 -5.33 7.65 -0.73
CA PHE A 50 -6.67 7.09 -0.94
C PHE A 50 -6.99 5.96 0.06
N ALA A 51 -6.21 5.84 1.14
CA ALA A 51 -6.40 4.80 2.14
C ALA A 51 -7.84 4.78 2.67
N GLY A 52 -8.50 3.61 2.59
CA GLY A 52 -9.88 3.41 3.04
C GLY A 52 -10.96 3.97 2.11
N TRP A 53 -10.64 4.74 1.07
CA TRP A 53 -11.62 5.29 0.15
C TRP A 53 -11.94 4.34 -1.01
N LYS A 54 -13.22 3.97 -1.12
CA LYS A 54 -13.73 2.97 -2.09
C LYS A 54 -14.37 3.55 -3.36
N GLY A 55 -14.32 4.86 -3.55
CA GLY A 55 -14.91 5.51 -4.74
C GLY A 55 -14.15 5.20 -6.04
N SER A 56 -14.67 5.69 -7.16
CA SER A 56 -14.06 5.50 -8.48
C SER A 56 -12.92 6.49 -8.73
N LEU A 57 -11.79 5.99 -9.22
CA LEU A 57 -10.63 6.81 -9.54
C LEU A 57 -10.47 6.92 -11.06
N SER A 58 -10.38 8.14 -11.59
CA SER A 58 -9.98 8.40 -12.97
C SER A 58 -8.60 9.05 -13.01
N ILE A 59 -7.80 8.70 -14.03
CA ILE A 59 -6.42 9.18 -14.18
C ILE A 59 -6.28 9.92 -15.50
N GLU A 60 -5.95 11.21 -15.43
CA GLU A 60 -5.48 12.00 -16.57
C GLU A 60 -3.96 12.18 -16.54
N SER A 61 -3.36 12.14 -15.35
CA SER A 61 -1.91 12.26 -15.21
C SER A 61 -1.16 11.09 -15.84
N LYS A 62 -0.21 11.43 -16.71
CA LYS A 62 0.75 10.48 -17.31
C LYS A 62 1.76 9.92 -16.31
N SER A 63 1.79 10.45 -15.08
CA SER A 63 2.72 10.02 -14.04
C SER A 63 2.25 8.77 -13.30
N PHE A 64 1.01 8.31 -13.56
CA PHE A 64 0.41 7.16 -12.89
C PHE A 64 -0.31 6.24 -13.87
N ILE A 65 -0.43 4.98 -13.47
CA ILE A 65 -1.26 3.99 -14.16
C ILE A 65 -2.23 3.41 -13.14
N TYR A 66 -3.53 3.43 -13.46
CA TYR A 66 -4.56 2.76 -12.66
C TYR A 66 -5.09 1.58 -13.46
N ASP A 67 -4.79 0.37 -13.00
CA ASP A 67 -5.07 -0.87 -13.69
C ASP A 67 -5.54 -1.93 -12.69
N ASN A 68 -6.68 -2.57 -12.99
CA ASN A 68 -7.31 -3.57 -12.12
C ASN A 68 -7.37 -3.17 -10.63
N ASN A 69 -7.82 -1.94 -10.36
CA ASN A 69 -7.91 -1.36 -9.01
C ASN A 69 -6.58 -1.16 -8.28
N VAL A 70 -5.47 -1.16 -9.01
CA VAL A 70 -4.14 -0.86 -8.45
C VAL A 70 -3.59 0.39 -9.11
N LEU A 71 -3.19 1.34 -8.28
CA LEU A 71 -2.54 2.57 -8.67
C LEU A 71 -1.02 2.39 -8.59
N PHE A 72 -0.37 2.59 -9.73
CA PHE A 72 1.07 2.53 -9.90
C PHE A 72 1.63 3.89 -10.30
N ASN A 73 2.95 4.04 -10.19
CA ASN A 73 3.68 5.07 -10.94
C ASN A 73 3.72 4.75 -12.45
N ALA A 74 4.23 5.70 -13.25
CA ALA A 74 4.18 5.66 -14.72
C ALA A 74 4.83 4.44 -15.38
N ASP A 75 5.81 3.82 -14.73
CA ASP A 75 6.54 2.65 -15.24
C ASP A 75 6.12 1.34 -14.57
N LYS A 76 5.10 1.36 -13.69
CA LYS A 76 4.64 0.21 -12.88
C LYS A 76 5.75 -0.42 -12.02
N THR A 77 6.73 0.37 -11.58
CA THR A 77 7.77 -0.09 -10.64
C THR A 77 7.37 0.09 -9.18
N ILE A 78 6.40 0.96 -8.89
CA ILE A 78 5.92 1.24 -7.53
C ILE A 78 4.42 1.02 -7.45
N ILE A 79 3.98 0.18 -6.51
CA ILE A 79 2.57 0.15 -6.09
C ILE A 79 2.35 1.30 -5.11
N ILE A 80 1.48 2.22 -5.48
CA ILE A 80 1.11 3.38 -4.65
C ILE A 80 -0.11 3.07 -3.80
N ALA A 81 -1.14 2.44 -4.40
CA ALA A 81 -2.37 2.08 -3.70
C ALA A 81 -3.03 0.86 -4.32
N TYR A 82 -3.31 -0.14 -3.50
CA TYR A 82 -4.16 -1.27 -3.80
C TYR A 82 -5.58 -0.98 -3.32
N ARG A 83 -6.56 -1.03 -4.22
CA ARG A 83 -7.93 -0.57 -3.97
C ARG A 83 -8.99 -1.64 -4.22
N ALA A 84 -8.58 -2.90 -4.37
CA ALA A 84 -9.51 -4.02 -4.50
C ALA A 84 -9.79 -4.70 -3.15
N ASP A 85 -10.82 -5.53 -3.12
CA ASP A 85 -11.22 -6.36 -1.98
C ASP A 85 -10.91 -7.86 -2.24
N ASP A 86 -9.96 -8.18 -3.13
CA ASP A 86 -9.59 -9.57 -3.47
C ASP A 86 -8.89 -10.30 -2.30
N GLU A 87 -9.07 -11.62 -2.24
CA GLU A 87 -8.43 -12.48 -1.24
C GLU A 87 -6.97 -12.81 -1.55
N LEU A 88 -6.58 -12.75 -2.82
CA LEU A 88 -5.23 -13.04 -3.29
C LEU A 88 -4.80 -12.00 -4.30
N TYR A 89 -3.56 -11.51 -4.17
CA TYR A 89 -2.94 -10.64 -5.16
C TYR A 89 -1.55 -11.13 -5.55
N ASN A 90 -1.27 -11.11 -6.86
CA ASN A 90 0.05 -11.38 -7.43
C ASN A 90 0.66 -10.04 -7.85
N ILE A 91 1.70 -9.60 -7.15
CA ILE A 91 2.41 -8.39 -7.55
C ILE A 91 3.16 -8.66 -8.87
N PRO A 92 3.03 -7.80 -9.90
CA PRO A 92 3.76 -7.97 -11.16
C PRO A 92 5.28 -7.87 -10.99
N ASP A 93 6.04 -8.64 -11.79
CA ASP A 93 7.52 -8.64 -11.79
C ASP A 93 8.15 -7.28 -12.19
N SER A 94 7.37 -6.34 -12.71
CA SER A 94 7.85 -4.98 -12.96
C SER A 94 8.02 -4.17 -11.67
N VAL A 95 7.36 -4.57 -10.58
CA VAL A 95 7.32 -3.83 -9.33
C VAL A 95 8.62 -4.06 -8.56
N THR A 96 9.30 -2.97 -8.22
CA THR A 96 10.51 -2.96 -7.40
C THR A 96 10.25 -2.45 -5.98
N SER A 97 9.15 -1.73 -5.76
CA SER A 97 8.82 -1.18 -4.43
C SER A 97 7.34 -1.23 -4.13
N ILE A 98 7.01 -1.58 -2.89
CA ILE A 98 5.66 -1.44 -2.33
C ILE A 98 5.65 -0.16 -1.51
N GLY A 99 4.84 0.83 -1.91
CA GLY A 99 4.82 2.14 -1.29
C GLY A 99 4.21 2.15 0.11
N ASP A 100 4.40 3.26 0.82
CA ASP A 100 3.83 3.46 2.15
C ASP A 100 2.30 3.40 2.10
N TRP A 101 1.70 2.68 3.04
CA TRP A 101 0.25 2.43 3.13
C TRP A 101 -0.39 1.80 1.87
N ALA A 102 0.40 1.21 0.96
CA ALA A 102 -0.08 0.72 -0.34
C ALA A 102 -1.26 -0.28 -0.23
N PHE A 103 -1.20 -1.20 0.73
CA PHE A 103 -2.23 -2.20 1.03
C PHE A 103 -2.87 -1.97 2.41
N ASN A 104 -2.83 -0.73 2.93
CA ASN A 104 -3.37 -0.42 4.25
C ASN A 104 -4.85 -0.81 4.33
N ARG A 105 -5.21 -1.58 5.38
CA ARG A 105 -6.56 -2.05 5.69
C ARG A 105 -7.19 -2.90 4.58
N CYS A 106 -6.39 -3.61 3.77
CA CYS A 106 -6.90 -4.64 2.87
C CYS A 106 -7.37 -5.87 3.67
N LYS A 107 -8.56 -5.77 4.28
CA LYS A 107 -9.07 -6.76 5.24
C LYS A 107 -9.41 -8.11 4.62
N SER A 108 -9.73 -8.15 3.33
CA SER A 108 -10.03 -9.40 2.62
C SER A 108 -8.78 -10.16 2.18
N LEU A 109 -7.63 -9.49 2.08
CA LEU A 109 -6.41 -10.07 1.54
C LEU A 109 -5.88 -11.16 2.49
N THR A 110 -5.90 -12.40 2.04
CA THR A 110 -5.45 -13.59 2.77
C THR A 110 -4.04 -14.02 2.40
N CYS A 111 -3.63 -13.74 1.16
CA CYS A 111 -2.37 -14.13 0.56
C CYS A 111 -1.88 -13.04 -0.40
N ILE A 112 -0.57 -12.77 -0.39
CA ILE A 112 0.08 -11.92 -1.38
C ILE A 112 1.39 -12.55 -1.84
N ASN A 113 1.57 -12.59 -3.15
CA ASN A 113 2.81 -13.06 -3.77
C ASN A 113 3.68 -11.84 -4.13
N ILE A 114 4.81 -11.71 -3.43
CA ILE A 114 5.83 -10.67 -3.66
C ILE A 114 6.93 -11.26 -4.54
N PRO A 115 7.17 -10.74 -5.76
CA PRO A 115 8.21 -11.24 -6.66
C PRO A 115 9.60 -10.79 -6.23
N ASP A 116 10.64 -11.50 -6.72
CA ASP A 116 12.06 -11.22 -6.47
C ASP A 116 12.55 -9.88 -7.07
N SER A 117 11.70 -9.17 -7.82
CA SER A 117 12.00 -7.81 -8.27
C SER A 117 11.85 -6.78 -7.15
N VAL A 118 11.08 -7.07 -6.10
CA VAL A 118 10.79 -6.12 -5.02
C VAL A 118 11.98 -6.01 -4.07
N THR A 119 12.49 -4.79 -3.89
CA THR A 119 13.66 -4.52 -3.04
C THR A 119 13.31 -3.83 -1.72
N SER A 120 12.10 -3.25 -1.60
CA SER A 120 11.68 -2.46 -0.44
C SER A 120 10.18 -2.54 -0.18
N ILE A 121 9.81 -2.65 1.10
CA ILE A 121 8.43 -2.59 1.60
C ILE A 121 8.29 -1.34 2.47
N GLY A 122 7.38 -0.44 2.09
CA GLY A 122 7.16 0.85 2.75
C GLY A 122 6.54 0.77 4.14
N SER A 123 6.51 1.91 4.81
CA SER A 123 5.90 2.07 6.13
C SER A 123 4.40 1.79 6.08
N SER A 124 3.88 1.04 7.05
CA SER A 124 2.47 0.67 7.15
C SER A 124 1.88 0.04 5.86
N ALA A 125 2.73 -0.51 4.98
CA ALA A 125 2.31 -1.01 3.66
C ALA A 125 1.14 -1.98 3.74
N PHE A 126 1.13 -2.88 4.73
CA PHE A 126 0.09 -3.88 5.00
C PHE A 126 -0.58 -3.67 6.36
N ASP A 127 -0.47 -2.48 6.96
CA ASP A 127 -1.08 -2.21 8.26
C ASP A 127 -2.60 -2.49 8.21
N GLY A 128 -3.09 -3.33 9.12
CA GLY A 128 -4.50 -3.68 9.24
C GLY A 128 -5.00 -4.65 8.17
N CYS A 129 -4.12 -5.38 7.48
CA CYS A 129 -4.49 -6.55 6.68
C CYS A 129 -4.88 -7.72 7.60
N GLU A 130 -6.06 -7.62 8.22
CA GLU A 130 -6.47 -8.49 9.33
C GLU A 130 -6.55 -9.97 8.95
N SER A 131 -6.84 -10.30 7.68
CA SER A 131 -6.98 -11.68 7.20
C SER A 131 -5.70 -12.26 6.58
N LEU A 132 -4.61 -11.49 6.46
CA LEU A 132 -3.38 -11.97 5.84
C LEU A 132 -2.78 -13.07 6.72
N THR A 133 -2.61 -14.28 6.20
CA THR A 133 -2.25 -15.47 7.00
C THR A 133 -0.79 -15.84 6.94
N CYS A 134 -0.20 -15.72 5.75
CA CYS A 134 1.17 -16.08 5.46
C CYS A 134 1.77 -15.04 4.51
N ILE A 135 3.05 -14.73 4.70
CA ILE A 135 3.79 -13.93 3.74
C ILE A 135 5.21 -14.48 3.52
N ASN A 136 5.60 -14.51 2.25
CA ASN A 136 6.96 -14.81 1.85
C ASN A 136 7.66 -13.52 1.44
N ILE A 137 8.68 -13.10 2.19
CA ILE A 137 9.52 -11.97 1.85
C ILE A 137 10.70 -12.49 1.01
N PRO A 138 10.84 -12.10 -0.27
CA PRO A 138 11.90 -12.61 -1.14
C PRO A 138 13.28 -12.07 -0.77
N ASP A 139 14.33 -12.74 -1.24
CA ASP A 139 15.74 -12.41 -0.94
C ASP A 139 16.16 -11.03 -1.46
N SER A 140 15.43 -10.50 -2.44
CA SER A 140 15.66 -9.16 -2.98
C SER A 140 15.29 -8.04 -2.00
N VAL A 141 14.41 -8.30 -1.02
CA VAL A 141 13.96 -7.27 -0.09
C VAL A 141 15.06 -6.95 0.91
N THR A 142 15.54 -5.72 0.87
CA THR A 142 16.60 -5.23 1.78
C THR A 142 16.06 -4.42 2.94
N SER A 143 14.85 -3.87 2.83
CA SER A 143 14.23 -2.98 3.83
C SER A 143 12.73 -3.21 4.01
N ILE A 144 12.30 -3.20 5.28
CA ILE A 144 10.91 -3.26 5.72
C ILE A 144 10.64 -2.06 6.64
N GLY A 145 9.76 -1.17 6.20
CA GLY A 145 9.44 0.08 6.87
C GLY A 145 8.64 -0.09 8.17
N SER A 146 8.54 1.00 8.93
CA SER A 146 7.89 1.00 10.24
C SER A 146 6.43 0.55 10.12
N SER A 147 6.00 -0.31 11.05
CA SER A 147 4.63 -0.81 11.12
C SER A 147 4.11 -1.48 9.84
N ALA A 148 4.99 -1.93 8.93
CA ALA A 148 4.63 -2.50 7.63
C ALA A 148 3.56 -3.58 7.69
N PHE A 149 3.54 -4.42 8.73
CA PHE A 149 2.57 -5.49 8.99
C PHE A 149 1.85 -5.32 10.33
N TYR A 150 1.76 -4.08 10.82
CA TYR A 150 1.07 -3.80 12.07
C TYR A 150 -0.40 -4.21 11.98
N GLY A 151 -0.93 -4.87 13.02
CA GLY A 151 -2.34 -5.25 13.03
C GLY A 151 -2.74 -6.35 12.03
N CYS A 152 -1.79 -7.03 11.38
CA CYS A 152 -2.03 -8.26 10.63
C CYS A 152 -2.32 -9.43 11.60
N LYS A 153 -3.53 -9.44 12.17
CA LYS A 153 -3.92 -10.32 13.28
C LYS A 153 -3.92 -11.81 12.94
N SER A 154 -4.15 -12.17 11.68
CA SER A 154 -4.12 -13.57 11.22
C SER A 154 -2.75 -14.03 10.73
N LEU A 155 -1.75 -13.15 10.69
CA LEU A 155 -0.43 -13.45 10.14
C LEU A 155 0.31 -14.37 11.10
N THR A 156 0.35 -15.67 10.77
CA THR A 156 0.92 -16.75 11.60
C THR A 156 2.19 -17.33 11.03
N CYS A 157 2.50 -17.04 9.76
CA CYS A 157 3.69 -17.54 9.09
C CYS A 157 4.37 -16.41 8.30
N ILE A 158 5.65 -16.16 8.59
CA ILE A 158 6.47 -15.19 7.87
C ILE A 158 7.81 -15.86 7.57
N TYR A 159 8.17 -15.86 6.29
CA TYR A 159 9.51 -16.22 5.85
C TYR A 159 10.25 -14.93 5.52
N ILE A 160 11.30 -14.64 6.29
CA ILE A 160 12.18 -13.49 6.07
C ILE A 160 13.51 -14.02 5.55
N SER A 161 14.01 -13.42 4.48
CA SER A 161 15.34 -13.71 3.95
C SER A 161 16.44 -13.13 4.85
N ASP A 162 17.60 -13.79 4.88
CA ASP A 162 18.83 -13.27 5.48
C ASP A 162 19.33 -11.97 4.82
N SER A 163 18.83 -11.64 3.62
CA SER A 163 19.17 -10.42 2.89
C SER A 163 18.50 -9.15 3.45
N VAL A 164 17.51 -9.30 4.34
CA VAL A 164 16.84 -8.15 4.97
C VAL A 164 17.80 -7.49 5.96
N THR A 165 18.33 -6.33 5.59
CA THR A 165 19.31 -5.58 6.41
C THR A 165 18.69 -4.62 7.41
N SER A 166 17.42 -4.24 7.20
CA SER A 166 16.71 -3.30 8.07
C SER A 166 15.23 -3.66 8.21
N ILE A 167 14.79 -3.84 9.46
CA ILE A 167 13.39 -3.94 9.86
C ILE A 167 13.14 -2.81 10.85
N GLU A 168 12.27 -1.88 10.48
CA GLU A 168 12.01 -0.69 11.30
C GLU A 168 11.02 -0.96 12.45
N ASP A 169 10.89 0.03 13.33
CA ASP A 169 10.09 -0.03 14.55
C ASP A 169 8.67 -0.54 14.29
N SER A 170 8.26 -1.49 15.13
CA SER A 170 6.90 -2.07 15.12
C SER A 170 6.46 -2.71 13.81
N ALA A 171 7.37 -3.01 12.87
CA ALA A 171 7.05 -3.63 11.57
C ALA A 171 6.07 -4.81 11.69
N PHE A 172 6.21 -5.64 12.73
CA PHE A 172 5.33 -6.79 12.99
C PHE A 172 4.54 -6.68 14.32
N SER A 173 4.46 -5.51 14.93
CA SER A 173 3.76 -5.33 16.22
C SER A 173 2.25 -5.60 16.06
N ILE A 174 1.65 -6.32 17.02
CA ILE A 174 0.23 -6.76 17.02
C ILE A 174 -0.08 -7.93 16.06
N SER A 175 0.88 -8.39 15.27
CA SER A 175 0.78 -9.74 14.68
C SER A 175 0.90 -10.81 15.78
N VAL A 176 0.53 -12.07 15.49
CA VAL A 176 0.63 -13.16 16.49
C VAL A 176 2.07 -13.47 16.91
N PHE A 177 3.07 -12.90 16.23
CA PHE A 177 4.50 -12.98 16.57
C PHE A 177 4.91 -12.17 17.82
N ARG A 178 3.95 -11.57 18.53
CA ARG A 178 4.21 -10.87 19.80
C ARG A 178 4.59 -11.81 20.95
N ASP A 179 4.17 -13.07 20.89
CA ASP A 179 4.41 -14.05 21.94
C ASP A 179 5.42 -15.10 21.47
N SER A 180 6.39 -15.40 22.33
CA SER A 180 7.66 -16.09 22.12
C SER A 180 7.60 -17.57 21.66
N GLU A 181 6.49 -18.05 21.13
CA GLU A 181 6.30 -19.44 20.65
C GLU A 181 6.18 -19.56 19.13
N THR A 182 6.08 -18.44 18.40
CA THR A 182 5.94 -18.45 16.93
C THR A 182 7.30 -18.25 16.26
N THR A 183 7.74 -19.20 15.43
CA THR A 183 9.06 -19.14 14.79
C THR A 183 9.05 -18.19 13.57
N MET A 184 9.79 -17.08 13.66
CA MET A 184 10.33 -16.44 12.45
C MET A 184 11.41 -17.37 11.92
N ASN A 185 11.13 -18.07 10.81
CA ASN A 185 12.10 -18.99 10.22
C ASN A 185 12.85 -18.25 9.10
N ASN A 186 14.17 -18.13 9.26
CA ASN A 186 15.03 -17.74 8.16
C ASN A 186 15.03 -18.87 7.13
N LYS A 187 14.91 -18.50 5.85
CA LYS A 187 15.11 -19.46 4.75
C LYS A 187 16.61 -19.77 4.66
N ASN A 188 17.01 -20.95 5.14
CA ASN A 188 18.34 -21.53 4.91
C ASN A 188 18.54 -21.92 3.45
#